data_AF-A0A6J5TZG4-F1
#
_entry.id   AF-A0A6J5TZG4-F1
#
_cell.length_a   1.000
_cell.length_b   1.000
_cell.length_c   1.000
_cell.angle_alpha   90.00
_cell.angle_beta   90.00
_cell.angle_gamma   90.00
#
_symmetry.space_group_name_H-M   'P 1'
#
loop_
_entity.id
_entity.type
_entity.pdbx_description
1 polymer ?
#
loop_
_entity_poly.entity_id
_entity_poly.type
_entity_poly.pdbx_seq_one_letter_code
_entity_poly.pdbx_strand_id
1 'polypeptide(L)'
;MGVKQDDGSIMPTSEQEKISDELDIRVKKFLRGEKTNLEGLQDKKLKGQLAVREELFGKSAQAAAKAEKWLLPSEGGYLEAEGIEKTWRIKQESIAREVDILSARSQYDIVLPDLGPYTLDFTSSGRYMAAGGRKGHLAILDMKNMSLVKEIQVRETVRDVVFLHNELFFAAAQKKYPYIYNRDGTELHCLKDVTMGGMVANYRTGLGRTDVMQVNPYNGVVALGHSLGTVSMWKPTSSTALLKRLCHKGPITAMAFHPNGHLMATAGKEKKIMLWDLRNLKDEPLQTLPGNADTLDFSQKGYQVEKVLFRPYEDVLGIGHSMGWSSILIPGSGEPNFDSWVANPFETSKQRREKEVHSLLDKLPPETIMLNPTKIGTVKPQRRKEKKTKEEKEADMEAAVEAVKGIEPKKKTKGRNKPSKRTKKKQEIVANAKRPFLEQQKKEEEQVARKKQKVIEQVELPTSLQRFSRKKSAT
;
A
#
# COMPACT_ATOMS: atom_id res chain seq x y z
N MET A 1 0.17 45.07 14.67
CA MET A 1 0.84 45.51 15.90
C MET A 1 2.20 44.85 15.94
N GLY A 2 3.26 45.62 15.71
CA GLY A 2 4.62 45.09 15.60
C GLY A 2 5.12 44.59 16.96
N VAL A 3 5.74 43.41 16.96
CA VAL A 3 6.53 42.93 18.10
C VAL A 3 7.86 43.69 18.04
N LYS A 4 8.06 44.63 18.96
CA LYS A 4 9.37 45.27 19.16
C LYS A 4 10.29 44.24 19.83
N GLN A 5 11.42 43.94 19.20
CA GLN A 5 12.59 43.41 19.92
C GLN A 5 13.35 44.60 20.51
N ASP A 6 13.96 44.38 21.68
CA ASP A 6 14.54 45.44 22.53
C ASP A 6 15.86 46.04 22.02
N ASP A 7 16.36 45.60 20.86
CA ASP A 7 17.56 46.16 20.24
C ASP A 7 17.19 46.91 18.95
N GLY A 8 17.28 48.24 18.99
CA GLY A 8 16.77 49.20 17.99
C GLY A 8 17.39 49.18 16.58
N SER A 9 17.56 48.01 15.98
CA SER A 9 17.83 47.85 14.55
C SER A 9 16.53 47.48 13.82
N ILE A 10 16.08 48.34 12.91
CA ILE A 10 14.89 48.09 12.08
C ILE A 10 15.36 47.23 10.90
N MET A 11 15.02 45.94 10.93
CA MET A 11 15.22 45.03 9.79
C MET A 11 14.51 45.60 8.54
N PRO A 12 15.09 45.51 7.33
CA PRO A 12 14.47 45.97 6.08
C PRO A 12 13.09 45.33 5.88
N THR A 13 12.11 46.10 5.41
CA THR A 13 10.73 45.62 5.17
C THR A 13 10.64 44.42 4.23
N SER A 14 11.56 44.32 3.26
CA SER A 14 11.64 43.20 2.30
C SER A 14 12.06 41.87 2.94
N GLU A 15 12.83 41.89 4.03
CA GLU A 15 13.22 40.67 4.75
C GLU A 15 12.11 40.20 5.69
N GLN A 16 11.34 41.13 6.25
CA GLN A 16 10.17 40.82 7.08
C GLN A 16 9.07 40.12 6.28
N GLU A 17 8.83 40.55 5.04
CA GLU A 17 7.85 39.94 4.13
C GLU A 17 8.25 38.52 3.73
N LYS A 18 9.54 38.29 3.40
CA LYS A 18 10.04 36.93 3.11
C LYS A 18 9.88 35.98 4.30
N ILE A 19 10.16 36.47 5.50
CA ILE A 19 10.02 35.69 6.74
C ILE A 19 8.55 35.34 7.01
N SER A 20 7.60 36.24 6.73
CA SER A 20 6.17 35.96 6.89
C SER A 20 5.68 34.93 5.86
N ASP A 21 6.11 35.03 4.61
CA ASP A 21 5.68 34.11 3.55
C ASP A 21 6.16 32.68 3.82
N GLU A 22 7.40 32.51 4.29
CA GLU A 22 7.91 31.21 4.72
C GLU A 22 7.14 30.64 5.93
N LEU A 23 6.81 31.49 6.90
CA LEU A 23 6.06 31.06 8.08
C LEU A 23 4.65 30.62 7.68
N ASP A 24 3.99 31.30 6.75
CA ASP A 24 2.68 30.92 6.25
C ASP A 24 2.68 29.57 5.52
N ILE A 25 3.75 29.26 4.78
CA ILE A 25 3.95 27.93 4.17
C ILE A 25 4.07 26.87 5.27
N ARG A 26 4.86 27.12 6.32
CA ARG A 26 5.01 26.18 7.44
C ARG A 26 3.73 26.02 8.26
N VAL A 27 2.96 27.09 8.47
CA VAL A 27 1.66 27.02 9.15
C VAL A 27 0.71 26.08 8.40
N LYS A 28 0.71 26.12 7.06
CA LYS A 28 -0.09 25.18 6.25
C LYS A 28 0.27 23.71 6.49
N LYS A 29 1.54 23.40 6.76
CA LYS A 29 2.00 22.04 7.11
C LYS A 29 1.37 21.52 8.41
N PHE A 30 1.20 22.39 9.41
CA PHE A 30 0.67 22.01 10.73
C PHE A 30 -0.86 22.10 10.82
N LEU A 31 -1.54 22.69 9.84
CA LEU A 31 -3.00 22.72 9.80
C LEU A 31 -3.53 21.31 9.50
N ARG A 32 -4.27 20.75 10.46
CA ARG A 32 -4.91 19.43 10.35
C ARG A 32 -6.38 19.59 9.95
N GLY A 33 -6.65 19.53 8.64
CA GLY A 33 -8.00 19.60 8.08
C GLY A 33 -8.44 20.99 7.64
N GLU A 34 -9.66 21.08 7.11
CA GLU A 34 -10.24 22.33 6.61
C GLU A 34 -10.90 23.14 7.75
N LYS A 35 -10.97 24.46 7.59
CA LYS A 35 -11.70 25.35 8.51
C LYS A 35 -13.20 25.09 8.41
N THR A 36 -13.91 25.26 9.51
CA THR A 36 -15.37 25.11 9.54
C THR A 36 -16.04 26.35 8.98
N ASN A 37 -17.09 26.16 8.18
CA ASN A 37 -17.85 27.29 7.63
C ASN A 37 -18.79 27.86 8.71
N LEU A 38 -18.34 28.92 9.40
CA LEU A 38 -19.08 29.60 10.48
C LEU A 38 -20.29 30.44 9.97
N GLU A 39 -20.36 30.72 8.67
CA GLU A 39 -21.40 31.55 8.07
C GLU A 39 -22.77 30.84 8.01
N GLY A 40 -22.77 29.52 7.80
CA GLY A 40 -24.00 28.73 7.69
C GLY A 40 -24.65 28.33 9.01
N LEU A 41 -24.07 28.73 10.16
CA LEU A 41 -24.49 28.26 11.48
C LEU A 41 -25.50 29.21 12.15
N GLN A 42 -26.70 28.70 12.46
CA GLN A 42 -27.77 29.48 13.10
C GLN A 42 -27.60 29.63 14.62
N ASP A 43 -27.00 28.64 15.29
CA ASP A 43 -26.79 28.68 16.75
C ASP A 43 -25.61 29.59 17.13
N LYS A 44 -25.92 30.69 17.81
CA LYS A 44 -24.94 31.69 18.25
C LYS A 44 -23.93 31.13 19.26
N LYS A 45 -24.35 30.22 20.15
CA LYS A 45 -23.45 29.66 21.19
C LYS A 45 -22.44 28.72 20.57
N LEU A 46 -22.91 27.81 19.71
CA LEU A 46 -22.05 26.89 18.98
C LEU A 46 -21.10 27.65 18.03
N LYS A 47 -21.60 28.69 17.36
CA LYS A 47 -20.77 29.56 16.50
C LYS A 47 -19.63 30.22 17.28
N GLY A 48 -19.93 30.75 18.48
CA GLY A 48 -18.90 31.30 19.37
C GLY A 48 -17.87 30.26 19.81
N GLN A 49 -18.31 29.06 20.20
CA GLN A 49 -17.40 27.98 20.62
C GLN A 49 -16.51 27.48 19.48
N LEU A 50 -17.05 27.32 18.27
CA LEU A 50 -16.28 26.90 17.10
C LEU A 50 -15.26 27.97 16.69
N ALA A 51 -15.63 29.25 16.70
CA ALA A 51 -14.71 30.35 16.40
C ALA A 51 -13.51 30.37 17.37
N VAL A 52 -13.76 30.20 18.68
CA VAL A 52 -12.68 30.10 19.69
C VAL A 52 -11.78 28.88 19.41
N ARG A 53 -12.39 27.74 19.05
CA ARG A 53 -11.63 26.51 18.74
C ARG A 53 -10.77 26.67 17.48
N GLU A 54 -11.28 27.33 16.45
CA GLU A 54 -10.53 27.65 15.23
C GLU A 54 -9.37 28.61 15.49
N GLU A 55 -9.59 29.63 16.33
CA GLU A 55 -8.53 30.53 16.76
C GLU A 55 -7.43 29.78 17.52
N LEU A 56 -7.81 28.88 18.43
CA LEU A 56 -6.87 28.00 19.14
C LEU A 56 -6.10 27.09 18.18
N PHE A 57 -6.77 26.50 17.18
CA PHE A 57 -6.09 25.71 16.16
C PHE A 57 -5.10 26.55 15.34
N GLY A 58 -5.48 27.77 14.95
CA GLY A 58 -4.59 28.71 14.28
C GLY A 58 -3.36 29.07 15.14
N LYS A 59 -3.58 29.41 16.41
CA LYS A 59 -2.49 29.69 17.37
C LYS A 59 -1.58 28.47 17.57
N SER A 60 -2.14 27.26 17.68
CA SER A 60 -1.37 26.04 17.84
C SER A 60 -0.51 25.71 16.60
N ALA A 61 -1.06 25.90 15.39
CA ALA A 61 -0.32 25.70 14.15
C ALA A 61 0.80 26.74 13.99
N GLN A 62 0.54 28.01 14.35
CA GLN A 62 1.56 29.05 14.37
C GLN A 62 2.66 28.78 15.39
N ALA A 63 2.30 28.31 16.59
CA ALA A 63 3.29 27.94 17.61
C ALA A 63 4.17 26.77 17.15
N ALA A 64 3.58 25.74 16.54
CA ALA A 64 4.32 24.61 15.97
C ALA A 64 5.25 25.04 14.81
N ALA A 65 4.76 25.90 13.90
CA ALA A 65 5.58 26.44 12.80
C ALA A 65 6.76 27.29 13.29
N LYS A 66 6.55 28.08 14.34
CA LYS A 66 7.61 28.86 15.00
C LYS A 66 8.64 27.95 15.68
N ALA A 67 8.18 26.90 16.36
CA ALA A 67 9.06 25.90 16.97
C ALA A 67 9.91 25.20 15.90
N GLU A 68 9.31 24.78 14.78
CA GLU A 68 10.05 24.18 13.66
C GLU A 68 11.08 25.14 13.05
N LYS A 69 10.79 26.44 13.00
CA LYS A 69 11.72 27.43 12.42
C LYS A 69 12.89 27.78 13.32
N TRP A 70 12.66 27.90 14.61
CA TRP A 70 13.66 28.48 15.51
C TRP A 70 14.29 27.48 16.49
N LEU A 71 13.63 26.35 16.77
CA LEU A 71 14.10 25.40 17.78
C LEU A 71 14.77 24.16 17.17
N LEU A 72 14.63 23.93 15.86
CA LEU A 72 15.30 22.81 15.22
C LEU A 72 16.81 23.06 15.17
N PRO A 73 17.63 22.16 15.76
CA PRO A 73 19.06 22.40 15.92
C PRO A 73 19.87 22.20 14.64
N SER A 74 19.38 21.38 13.71
CA SER A 74 20.16 20.93 12.56
C SER A 74 19.45 21.24 11.24
N GLU A 75 20.24 21.64 10.25
CA GLU A 75 19.79 21.84 8.87
C GLU A 75 20.00 20.56 8.05
N GLY A 76 19.23 20.39 6.99
CA GLY A 76 19.37 19.23 6.11
C GLY A 76 20.61 19.35 5.24
N GLY A 77 21.27 18.22 4.98
CA GLY A 77 22.35 18.17 3.99
C GLY A 77 21.82 18.51 2.60
N TYR A 78 22.70 19.03 1.74
CA TYR A 78 22.42 19.21 0.32
C TYR A 78 23.71 19.10 -0.48
N LEU A 79 23.56 18.82 -1.77
CA LEU A 79 24.66 18.81 -2.74
C LEU A 79 24.24 19.64 -3.94
N GLU A 80 24.78 20.84 -4.03
CA GLU A 80 24.54 21.74 -5.15
C GLU A 80 25.78 21.79 -6.04
N ALA A 81 25.56 21.68 -7.35
CA ALA A 81 26.67 21.76 -8.30
C ALA A 81 26.93 23.23 -8.65
N GLU A 82 28.17 23.67 -8.51
CA GLU A 82 28.56 25.03 -8.89
C GLU A 82 28.90 25.11 -10.39
N GLY A 83 28.37 26.12 -11.06
CA GLY A 83 28.74 26.47 -12.44
C GLY A 83 28.24 25.49 -13.50
N ILE A 84 29.16 24.73 -14.12
CA ILE A 84 28.92 23.88 -15.30
C ILE A 84 28.80 22.40 -14.92
N GLU A 85 29.23 22.04 -13.71
CA GLU A 85 29.19 20.66 -13.25
C GLU A 85 27.75 20.21 -12.98
N LYS A 86 27.50 18.92 -13.17
CA LYS A 86 26.17 18.33 -12.92
C LYS A 86 26.28 17.40 -11.73
N THR A 87 25.33 17.48 -10.80
CA THR A 87 25.34 16.76 -9.52
C THR A 87 25.59 15.24 -9.68
N TRP A 88 25.03 14.61 -10.72
CA TRP A 88 25.19 13.15 -10.95
C TRP A 88 26.56 12.72 -11.48
N ARG A 89 27.46 13.66 -11.80
CA ARG A 89 28.85 13.34 -12.20
C ARG A 89 29.81 13.33 -11.01
N ILE A 90 29.38 13.82 -9.85
CA ILE A 90 30.19 13.88 -8.64
C ILE A 90 30.43 12.45 -8.14
N LYS A 91 31.70 12.11 -7.91
CA LYS A 91 32.11 10.79 -7.45
C LYS A 91 32.03 10.70 -5.93
N GLN A 92 31.76 9.51 -5.41
CA GLN A 92 31.76 9.23 -3.97
C GLN A 92 33.11 9.57 -3.29
N GLU A 93 34.23 9.40 -3.99
CA GLU A 93 35.55 9.79 -3.48
C GLU A 93 35.70 11.30 -3.24
N SER A 94 34.99 12.15 -4.01
CA SER A 94 35.00 13.61 -3.79
C SER A 94 34.17 13.95 -2.55
N ILE A 95 32.97 13.38 -2.48
CA ILE A 95 32.04 13.56 -1.35
C ILE A 95 32.72 13.14 -0.04
N ALA A 96 33.38 11.99 -0.01
CA ALA A 96 34.10 11.49 1.16
C ALA A 96 35.22 12.41 1.67
N ARG A 97 35.82 13.22 0.79
CA ARG A 97 36.91 14.15 1.13
C ARG A 97 36.41 15.48 1.65
N GLU A 98 35.26 15.92 1.17
CA GLU A 98 34.65 17.21 1.53
C GLU A 98 33.84 17.12 2.83
N VAL A 99 33.23 15.96 3.07
CA VAL A 99 32.41 15.70 4.26
C VAL A 99 33.29 15.48 5.49
N ASP A 100 32.73 15.72 6.68
CA ASP A 100 33.40 15.52 7.96
C ASP A 100 33.78 14.05 8.20
N ILE A 101 34.78 13.84 9.08
CA ILE A 101 35.38 12.51 9.32
C ILE A 101 34.34 11.49 9.85
N LEU A 102 33.35 11.93 10.63
CA LEU A 102 32.35 11.03 11.19
C LEU A 102 31.41 10.51 10.10
N SER A 103 30.92 11.39 9.24
CA SER A 103 30.08 11.00 8.11
C SER A 103 30.88 10.26 7.04
N ALA A 104 32.13 10.64 6.78
CA ALA A 104 33.03 9.91 5.88
C ALA A 104 33.27 8.46 6.35
N ARG A 105 33.32 8.20 7.66
CA ARG A 105 33.43 6.85 8.22
C ARG A 105 32.20 5.98 7.93
N SER A 106 31.03 6.59 7.74
CA SER A 106 29.80 5.87 7.36
C SER A 106 29.84 5.35 5.91
N GLN A 107 30.80 5.80 5.10
CA GLN A 107 31.10 5.20 3.82
C GLN A 107 32.05 4.01 4.00
N TYR A 108 31.59 2.82 3.64
CA TYR A 108 32.39 1.60 3.74
C TYR A 108 31.86 0.53 2.78
N ASP A 109 32.72 -0.42 2.47
CA ASP A 109 32.37 -1.60 1.66
C ASP A 109 32.76 -2.86 2.43
N ILE A 110 31.78 -3.75 2.64
CA ILE A 110 31.98 -5.04 3.28
C ILE A 110 31.89 -6.12 2.20
N VAL A 111 33.05 -6.72 1.92
CA VAL A 111 33.20 -7.73 0.87
C VAL A 111 33.16 -9.13 1.49
N LEU A 112 32.07 -9.84 1.21
CA LEU A 112 31.77 -11.21 1.61
C LEU A 112 31.37 -12.03 0.36
N PRO A 113 32.35 -12.57 -0.39
CA PRO A 113 32.10 -13.14 -1.72
C PRO A 113 31.35 -14.48 -1.68
N ASP A 114 31.52 -15.26 -0.62
CA ASP A 114 31.13 -16.66 -0.63
C ASP A 114 29.67 -16.88 -0.22
N LEU A 115 29.01 -15.91 0.42
CA LEU A 115 27.74 -16.10 1.12
C LEU A 115 26.50 -15.69 0.31
N GLY A 116 26.72 -15.29 -0.94
CA GLY A 116 25.67 -14.89 -1.89
C GLY A 116 25.28 -13.42 -1.73
N PRO A 117 24.29 -12.95 -2.51
CA PRO A 117 23.80 -11.59 -2.38
C PRO A 117 23.19 -11.35 -1.01
N TYR A 118 23.38 -10.13 -0.51
CA TYR A 118 22.91 -9.70 0.79
C TYR A 118 21.68 -8.83 0.66
N THR A 119 20.66 -9.16 1.46
CA THR A 119 19.55 -8.26 1.78
C THR A 119 19.87 -7.49 3.06
N LEU A 120 19.48 -6.23 3.11
CA LEU A 120 19.69 -5.36 4.27
C LEU A 120 18.34 -4.95 4.87
N ASP A 121 18.35 -4.61 6.15
CA ASP A 121 17.29 -3.85 6.80
C ASP A 121 17.83 -3.00 7.93
N PHE A 122 17.22 -1.83 8.15
CA PHE A 122 17.60 -0.91 9.23
C PHE A 122 16.46 -0.80 10.23
N THR A 123 16.80 -0.64 11.51
CA THR A 123 15.80 -0.25 12.50
C THR A 123 15.25 1.12 12.19
N SER A 124 14.03 1.43 12.66
CA SER A 124 13.43 2.77 12.51
C SER A 124 14.31 3.90 13.07
N SER A 125 15.16 3.59 14.05
CA SER A 125 16.17 4.50 14.61
C SER A 125 17.44 4.64 13.78
N GLY A 126 17.67 3.80 12.77
CA GLY A 126 18.91 3.76 11.97
C GLY A 126 20.16 3.28 12.71
N ARG A 127 20.01 2.90 14.00
CA ARG A 127 21.13 2.46 14.87
C ARG A 127 21.61 1.06 14.55
N TYR A 128 20.70 0.12 14.31
CA TYR A 128 21.07 -1.27 14.03
C TYR A 128 20.72 -1.63 12.58
N MET A 129 21.56 -2.48 12.01
CA MET A 129 21.41 -3.02 10.68
C MET A 129 21.39 -4.54 10.75
N ALA A 130 20.46 -5.16 10.03
CA ALA A 130 20.44 -6.59 9.79
C ALA A 130 20.90 -6.84 8.36
N ALA A 131 21.85 -7.75 8.20
CA ALA A 131 22.34 -8.22 6.92
C ALA A 131 22.04 -9.71 6.80
N GLY A 132 21.44 -10.11 5.68
CA GLY A 132 21.11 -11.50 5.39
C GLY A 132 21.65 -11.94 4.05
N GLY A 133 22.64 -12.82 4.06
CA GLY A 133 23.19 -13.45 2.87
C GLY A 133 22.34 -14.62 2.40
N ARG A 134 22.18 -14.78 1.09
CA ARG A 134 21.33 -15.80 0.48
C ARG A 134 21.67 -17.24 0.88
N LYS A 135 22.91 -17.54 1.28
CA LYS A 135 23.33 -18.88 1.76
C LYS A 135 23.07 -19.13 3.26
N GLY A 136 22.39 -18.20 3.94
CA GLY A 136 21.98 -18.36 5.34
C GLY A 136 22.91 -17.71 6.35
N HIS A 137 23.71 -16.74 5.91
CA HIS A 137 24.45 -15.85 6.80
C HIS A 137 23.52 -14.75 7.29
N LEU A 138 23.42 -14.57 8.60
CA LEU A 138 22.65 -13.51 9.21
C LEU A 138 23.57 -12.76 10.16
N ALA A 139 23.63 -11.45 10.04
CA ALA A 139 24.43 -10.60 10.91
C ALA A 139 23.61 -9.39 11.37
N ILE A 140 23.76 -9.04 12.64
CA ILE A 140 23.26 -7.78 13.21
C ILE A 140 24.45 -6.94 13.57
N LEU A 141 24.47 -5.70 13.09
CA LEU A 141 25.54 -4.75 13.33
C LEU A 141 24.98 -3.49 14.01
N ASP A 142 25.72 -2.95 14.97
CA ASP A 142 25.49 -1.61 15.52
C ASP A 142 26.24 -0.60 14.65
N MET A 143 25.49 0.24 13.95
CA MET A 143 26.02 1.19 12.98
C MET A 143 26.71 2.39 13.65
N LYS A 144 26.33 2.74 14.90
CA LYS A 144 26.98 3.85 15.61
C LYS A 144 28.45 3.53 15.91
N ASN A 145 28.68 2.31 16.38
CA ASN A 145 30.01 1.86 16.80
C ASN A 145 30.75 1.08 15.71
N MET A 146 30.05 0.68 14.64
CA MET A 146 30.51 -0.27 13.63
C MET A 146 30.98 -1.58 14.28
N SER A 147 30.19 -2.10 15.22
CA SER A 147 30.47 -3.36 15.91
C SER A 147 29.45 -4.44 15.53
N LEU A 148 29.94 -5.67 15.40
CA LEU A 148 29.08 -6.84 15.21
C LEU A 148 28.38 -7.14 16.54
N VAL A 149 27.04 -7.09 16.54
CA VAL A 149 26.24 -7.51 17.70
C VAL A 149 26.16 -9.03 17.73
N LYS A 150 25.76 -9.63 16.60
CA LYS A 150 25.63 -11.08 16.49
C LYS A 150 25.77 -11.54 15.05
N GLU A 151 26.37 -12.71 14.89
CA GLU A 151 26.43 -13.46 13.64
C GLU A 151 25.81 -14.85 13.86
N ILE A 152 25.01 -15.30 12.90
CA ILE A 152 24.26 -16.55 12.91
C ILE A 152 24.36 -17.18 11.54
N GLN A 153 24.65 -18.48 11.49
CA GLN A 153 24.64 -19.25 10.25
C GLN A 153 23.52 -20.28 10.28
N VAL A 154 22.44 -20.01 9.56
CA VAL A 154 21.25 -20.87 9.48
C VAL A 154 21.48 -22.07 8.54
N ARG A 155 22.42 -21.96 7.58
CA ARG A 155 22.70 -22.97 6.55
C ARG A 155 21.49 -23.34 5.67
N GLU A 156 20.46 -22.48 5.67
CA GLU A 156 19.35 -22.52 4.72
C GLU A 156 19.36 -21.26 3.85
N THR A 157 18.62 -21.29 2.74
CA THR A 157 18.50 -20.10 1.89
C THR A 157 17.67 -19.04 2.59
N VAL A 158 18.26 -17.88 2.85
CA VAL A 158 17.55 -16.68 3.35
C VAL A 158 17.20 -15.80 2.15
N ARG A 159 15.97 -15.29 2.13
CA ARG A 159 15.45 -14.44 1.04
C ARG A 159 15.35 -12.99 1.42
N ASP A 160 14.98 -12.71 2.65
CA ASP A 160 14.86 -11.35 3.17
C ASP A 160 15.00 -11.39 4.69
N VAL A 161 15.42 -10.27 5.24
CA VAL A 161 15.57 -10.04 6.68
C VAL A 161 14.94 -8.70 7.01
N VAL A 162 14.14 -8.67 8.07
CA VAL A 162 13.41 -7.47 8.50
C VAL A 162 13.40 -7.39 10.03
N PHE A 163 13.66 -6.22 10.59
CA PHE A 163 13.43 -5.94 11.99
C PHE A 163 11.94 -5.81 12.27
N LEU A 164 11.52 -6.24 13.47
CA LEU A 164 10.14 -6.03 13.92
C LEU A 164 10.01 -4.62 14.52
N HIS A 165 9.59 -4.50 15.77
CA HIS A 165 9.45 -3.20 16.43
C HIS A 165 10.80 -2.65 16.93
N ASN A 166 11.71 -3.54 17.36
CA ASN A 166 12.99 -3.22 18.00
C ASN A 166 14.11 -4.05 17.36
N GLU A 167 15.35 -3.74 17.71
CA GLU A 167 16.52 -4.57 17.39
C GLU A 167 16.51 -5.93 18.11
N LEU A 168 15.67 -6.06 19.14
CA LEU A 168 15.54 -7.29 19.93
C LEU A 168 15.00 -8.45 19.11
N PHE A 169 14.16 -8.15 18.11
CA PHE A 169 13.54 -9.18 17.31
C PHE A 169 13.67 -8.84 15.84
N PHE A 170 14.08 -9.84 15.07
CA PHE A 170 14.14 -9.75 13.62
C PHE A 170 13.58 -11.04 13.03
N ALA A 171 12.96 -10.91 11.87
CA ALA A 171 12.43 -12.02 11.12
C ALA A 171 13.36 -12.30 9.93
N ALA A 172 13.66 -13.57 9.70
CA ALA A 172 14.36 -14.03 8.51
C ALA A 172 13.45 -14.96 7.70
N ALA A 173 13.27 -14.63 6.42
CA ALA A 173 12.54 -15.47 5.48
C ALA A 173 13.45 -16.60 4.99
N GLN A 174 13.41 -17.75 5.65
CA GLN A 174 14.18 -18.93 5.26
C GLN A 174 13.53 -19.66 4.07
N LYS A 175 14.03 -20.88 3.75
CA LYS A 175 13.63 -21.65 2.58
C LYS A 175 12.12 -21.92 2.54
N LYS A 176 11.53 -22.34 3.65
CA LYS A 176 10.13 -22.78 3.73
C LYS A 176 9.22 -21.80 4.47
N TYR A 177 9.68 -21.24 5.58
CA TYR A 177 8.88 -20.41 6.46
C TYR A 177 9.68 -19.20 6.94
N PRO A 178 9.02 -18.10 7.33
CA PRO A 178 9.66 -17.05 8.11
C PRO A 178 9.88 -17.52 9.54
N TYR A 179 11.06 -17.23 10.06
CA TYR A 179 11.45 -17.47 11.45
C TYR A 179 11.70 -16.14 12.13
N ILE A 180 11.29 -16.05 13.39
CA ILE A 180 11.54 -14.90 14.26
C ILE A 180 12.66 -15.28 15.20
N TYR A 181 13.68 -14.44 15.25
CA TYR A 181 14.86 -14.57 16.08
C TYR A 181 14.89 -13.48 17.15
N ASN A 182 15.50 -13.82 18.28
CA ASN A 182 15.91 -12.85 19.29
C ASN A 182 17.29 -12.24 18.93
N ARG A 183 17.67 -11.13 19.57
CA ARG A 183 18.98 -10.46 19.43
C ARG A 183 20.16 -11.41 19.67
N ASP A 184 20.01 -12.36 20.58
CA ASP A 184 21.05 -13.34 20.90
C ASP A 184 21.23 -14.41 19.82
N GLY A 185 20.29 -14.45 18.85
CA GLY A 185 20.24 -15.41 17.75
C GLY A 185 19.48 -16.69 18.06
N THR A 186 18.71 -16.72 19.15
CA THR A 186 17.81 -17.83 19.45
C THR A 186 16.55 -17.76 18.60
N GLU A 187 16.15 -18.90 18.05
CA GLU A 187 14.90 -19.04 17.31
C GLU A 187 13.71 -19.02 18.29
N LEU A 188 12.82 -18.04 18.13
CA LEU A 188 11.63 -17.90 18.97
C LEU A 188 10.44 -18.63 18.36
N HIS A 189 10.15 -18.34 17.09
CA HIS A 189 8.96 -18.88 16.41
C HIS A 189 9.22 -19.14 14.93
N CYS A 190 8.59 -20.20 14.43
CA CYS A 190 8.50 -20.51 13.01
C CYS A 190 7.04 -20.36 12.57
N LEU A 191 6.77 -19.48 11.62
CA LEU A 191 5.42 -19.22 11.11
C LEU A 191 5.04 -20.30 10.09
N LYS A 192 4.62 -21.46 10.59
CA LYS A 192 4.13 -22.59 9.79
C LYS A 192 2.61 -22.51 9.69
N ASP A 193 2.10 -21.90 8.64
CA ASP A 193 0.71 -22.11 8.25
C ASP A 193 0.69 -23.24 7.21
N VAL A 194 0.34 -24.45 7.64
CA VAL A 194 0.30 -25.64 6.78
C VAL A 194 -1.10 -26.21 6.79
N THR A 195 -1.98 -25.60 6.00
CA THR A 195 -3.11 -26.32 5.43
C THR A 195 -2.63 -27.04 4.16
N MET A 196 -2.22 -28.29 4.37
CA MET A 196 -2.20 -29.40 3.41
C MET A 196 -1.27 -29.33 2.19
N GLY A 197 -0.16 -30.08 2.27
CA GLY A 197 0.61 -30.50 1.10
C GLY A 197 -0.10 -31.63 0.33
N GLY A 198 -1.14 -31.28 -0.42
CA GLY A 198 -1.73 -32.13 -1.45
C GLY A 198 -1.08 -31.89 -2.82
N MET A 199 -1.12 -32.89 -3.71
CA MET A 199 -0.75 -32.70 -5.11
C MET A 199 -1.69 -31.66 -5.75
N VAL A 200 -1.17 -30.47 -6.08
CA VAL A 200 -1.97 -29.33 -6.55
C VAL A 200 -2.49 -29.55 -7.97
N ALA A 201 -1.69 -30.15 -8.85
CA ALA A 201 -2.09 -30.41 -10.23
C ALA A 201 -1.21 -31.47 -10.93
N ASN A 202 -1.81 -32.18 -11.89
CA ASN A 202 -1.14 -33.08 -12.83
C ASN A 202 -1.57 -32.71 -14.26
N TYR A 203 -0.64 -32.20 -15.08
CA TYR A 203 -0.95 -31.76 -16.44
C TYR A 203 -0.13 -32.54 -17.47
N ARG A 204 -0.79 -32.98 -18.54
CA ARG A 204 -0.13 -33.61 -19.69
C ARG A 204 0.20 -32.53 -20.73
N THR A 205 1.48 -32.41 -21.09
CA THR A 205 1.96 -31.39 -22.01
C THR A 205 1.61 -31.68 -23.48
N GLY A 206 1.54 -32.96 -23.86
CA GLY A 206 1.11 -33.40 -25.20
C GLY A 206 2.10 -33.12 -26.34
N LEU A 207 3.33 -32.69 -26.03
CA LEU A 207 4.34 -32.21 -27.00
C LEU A 207 5.59 -33.11 -27.08
N GLY A 208 5.49 -34.34 -26.56
CA GLY A 208 6.57 -35.31 -26.55
C GLY A 208 7.41 -35.27 -25.27
N ARG A 209 8.66 -35.75 -25.36
CA ARG A 209 9.60 -35.76 -24.24
C ARG A 209 10.02 -34.34 -23.89
N THR A 210 10.06 -34.04 -22.59
CA THR A 210 10.55 -32.81 -22.01
C THR A 210 11.94 -33.05 -21.43
N ASP A 211 12.97 -32.54 -22.10
CA ASP A 211 14.36 -32.78 -21.71
C ASP A 211 14.89 -31.68 -20.78
N VAL A 212 14.26 -30.49 -20.79
CA VAL A 212 14.69 -29.33 -20.02
C VAL A 212 13.50 -28.71 -19.30
N MET A 213 13.70 -28.37 -18.02
CA MET A 213 12.72 -27.65 -17.20
C MET A 213 13.43 -26.50 -16.48
N GLN A 214 12.84 -25.31 -16.52
CA GLN A 214 13.29 -24.16 -15.75
C GLN A 214 12.11 -23.36 -15.22
N VAL A 215 12.31 -22.71 -14.07
CA VAL A 215 11.31 -21.81 -13.50
C VAL A 215 11.74 -20.38 -13.78
N ASN A 216 10.82 -19.55 -14.26
CA ASN A 216 11.07 -18.12 -14.34
C ASN A 216 11.10 -17.54 -12.91
N PRO A 217 12.25 -17.00 -12.44
CA PRO A 217 12.40 -16.54 -11.06
C PRO A 217 11.45 -15.39 -10.69
N TYR A 218 11.02 -14.60 -11.66
CA TYR A 218 10.19 -13.41 -11.42
C TYR A 218 8.71 -13.73 -11.17
N ASN A 219 8.12 -14.64 -11.95
CA ASN A 219 6.68 -14.92 -11.92
C ASN A 219 6.32 -16.37 -11.53
N GLY A 220 7.31 -17.22 -11.28
CA GLY A 220 7.11 -18.61 -10.85
C GLY A 220 6.50 -19.52 -11.93
N VAL A 221 6.41 -19.05 -13.18
CA VAL A 221 5.93 -19.86 -14.31
C VAL A 221 7.01 -20.89 -14.69
N VAL A 222 6.60 -22.14 -14.87
CA VAL A 222 7.49 -23.23 -15.25
C VAL A 222 7.55 -23.31 -16.77
N ALA A 223 8.74 -23.23 -17.35
CA ALA A 223 8.94 -23.54 -18.76
C ALA A 223 9.53 -24.93 -18.94
N LEU A 224 9.02 -25.61 -19.96
CA LEU A 224 9.42 -26.95 -20.37
C LEU A 224 9.87 -26.88 -21.83
N GLY A 225 11.07 -27.40 -22.10
CA GLY A 225 11.60 -27.56 -23.45
C GLY A 225 11.31 -28.96 -23.97
N HIS A 226 10.69 -29.03 -25.16
CA HIS A 226 10.30 -30.29 -25.79
C HIS A 226 11.27 -30.72 -26.88
N SER A 227 11.24 -32.02 -27.18
CA SER A 227 12.01 -32.65 -28.26
C SER A 227 11.73 -32.10 -29.68
N LEU A 228 10.56 -31.49 -29.91
CA LEU A 228 10.19 -30.87 -31.18
C LEU A 228 10.67 -29.40 -31.31
N GLY A 229 11.47 -28.91 -30.36
CA GLY A 229 11.99 -27.53 -30.40
C GLY A 229 10.99 -26.47 -29.90
N THR A 230 9.86 -26.91 -29.35
CA THR A 230 8.87 -26.04 -28.72
C THR A 230 9.18 -25.84 -27.25
N VAL A 231 9.07 -24.61 -26.77
CA VAL A 231 9.02 -24.27 -25.34
C VAL A 231 7.56 -24.04 -24.97
N SER A 232 7.12 -24.71 -23.90
CA SER A 232 5.81 -24.48 -23.31
C SER A 232 5.94 -23.93 -21.89
N MET A 233 5.14 -22.93 -21.54
CA MET A 233 5.11 -22.32 -20.21
C MET A 233 3.82 -22.65 -19.47
N TRP A 234 3.93 -22.99 -18.19
CA TRP A 234 2.86 -23.57 -17.38
C TRP A 234 2.72 -22.86 -16.04
N LYS A 235 1.46 -22.60 -15.66
CA LYS A 235 1.06 -22.16 -14.33
C LYS A 235 0.35 -23.31 -13.62
N PRO A 236 0.64 -23.59 -12.34
CA PRO A 236 0.00 -24.69 -11.61
C PRO A 236 -1.54 -24.64 -11.57
N THR A 237 -2.14 -23.46 -11.69
CA THR A 237 -3.61 -23.28 -11.70
C THR A 237 -4.25 -23.52 -13.08
N SER A 238 -3.45 -23.57 -14.16
CA SER A 238 -3.97 -23.65 -15.53
C SER A 238 -3.70 -25.01 -16.14
N SER A 239 -4.76 -25.67 -16.63
CA SER A 239 -4.65 -26.93 -17.38
C SER A 239 -4.13 -26.76 -18.80
N THR A 240 -4.10 -25.53 -19.31
CA THR A 240 -3.52 -25.18 -20.60
C THR A 240 -2.20 -24.42 -20.41
N ALA A 241 -1.26 -24.64 -21.35
CA ALA A 241 -0.01 -23.88 -21.40
C ALA A 241 -0.32 -22.40 -21.67
N LEU A 242 0.29 -21.51 -20.88
CA LEU A 242 0.16 -20.06 -21.03
C LEU A 242 0.80 -19.57 -22.33
N LEU A 243 1.95 -20.17 -22.67
CA LEU A 243 2.69 -19.86 -23.88
C LEU A 243 3.13 -21.18 -24.51
N LYS A 244 2.98 -21.29 -25.82
CA LYS A 244 3.62 -22.31 -26.65
C LYS A 244 4.36 -21.59 -27.76
N ARG A 245 5.68 -21.73 -27.79
CA ARG A 245 6.54 -21.06 -28.77
C ARG A 245 7.47 -22.07 -29.41
N LEU A 246 7.59 -22.03 -30.73
CA LEU A 246 8.61 -22.79 -31.46
C LEU A 246 9.91 -21.98 -31.43
N CYS A 247 10.91 -22.47 -30.69
CA CYS A 247 12.18 -21.77 -30.57
C CYS A 247 13.24 -22.32 -31.54
N HIS A 248 13.25 -23.63 -31.76
CA HIS A 248 14.22 -24.33 -32.63
C HIS A 248 13.47 -25.34 -33.50
N LYS A 249 14.06 -25.80 -34.62
CA LYS A 249 13.44 -26.90 -35.40
C LYS A 249 13.81 -28.30 -34.90
N GLY A 250 14.80 -28.37 -34.00
CA GLY A 250 15.24 -29.59 -33.33
C GLY A 250 15.04 -29.52 -31.81
N PRO A 251 15.40 -30.58 -31.08
CA PRO A 251 15.22 -30.65 -29.63
C PRO A 251 15.99 -29.55 -28.91
N ILE A 252 15.38 -29.05 -27.83
CA ILE A 252 15.96 -28.04 -26.95
C ILE A 252 16.94 -28.74 -26.01
N THR A 253 18.20 -28.36 -26.08
CA THR A 253 19.28 -28.94 -25.27
C THR A 253 19.42 -28.23 -23.92
N ALA A 254 19.23 -26.91 -23.89
CA ALA A 254 19.33 -26.11 -22.68
C ALA A 254 18.40 -24.88 -22.73
N MET A 255 18.03 -24.39 -21.55
CA MET A 255 17.20 -23.21 -21.38
C MET A 255 17.59 -22.49 -20.09
N ALA A 256 17.53 -21.17 -20.10
CA ALA A 256 17.76 -20.32 -18.93
C ALA A 256 16.84 -19.12 -18.94
N PHE A 257 16.42 -18.66 -17.76
CA PHE A 257 15.75 -17.38 -17.59
C PHE A 257 16.70 -16.38 -17.00
N HIS A 258 16.62 -15.13 -17.45
CA HIS A 258 17.27 -14.03 -16.77
C HIS A 258 16.58 -13.82 -15.40
N PRO A 259 17.31 -13.44 -14.33
CA PRO A 259 16.73 -13.17 -13.01
C PRO A 259 15.56 -12.16 -13.03
N ASN A 260 15.65 -11.12 -13.88
CA ASN A 260 14.56 -10.14 -14.08
C ASN A 260 13.30 -10.74 -14.73
N GLY A 261 13.35 -11.98 -15.23
CA GLY A 261 12.21 -12.75 -15.74
C GLY A 261 11.61 -12.27 -17.06
N HIS A 262 12.19 -11.26 -17.70
CA HIS A 262 11.76 -10.75 -19.01
C HIS A 262 12.49 -11.41 -20.18
N LEU A 263 13.69 -11.94 -19.95
CA LEU A 263 14.51 -12.57 -20.98
C LEU A 263 14.62 -14.08 -20.74
N MET A 264 14.62 -14.82 -21.85
CA MET A 264 14.83 -16.27 -21.87
C MET A 264 15.87 -16.61 -22.94
N ALA A 265 16.84 -17.46 -22.59
CA ALA A 265 17.78 -18.04 -23.55
C ALA A 265 17.42 -19.51 -23.77
N THR A 266 17.51 -19.94 -25.03
CA THR A 266 17.23 -21.33 -25.44
C THR A 266 18.33 -21.80 -26.38
N ALA A 267 18.86 -23.00 -26.16
CA ALA A 267 19.78 -23.67 -27.08
C ALA A 267 19.09 -24.87 -27.72
N GLY A 268 19.34 -25.06 -29.02
CA GLY A 268 18.83 -26.20 -29.77
C GLY A 268 19.95 -26.98 -30.44
N LYS A 269 19.66 -28.24 -30.79
CA LYS A 269 20.57 -29.14 -31.53
C LYS A 269 21.07 -28.58 -32.87
N GLU A 270 20.40 -27.57 -33.42
CA GLU A 270 20.76 -26.87 -34.66
C GLU A 270 21.98 -25.93 -34.51
N LYS A 271 22.73 -26.02 -33.40
CA LYS A 271 23.89 -25.17 -33.08
C LYS A 271 23.54 -23.68 -33.10
N LYS A 272 22.36 -23.34 -32.59
CA LYS A 272 21.88 -21.97 -32.42
C LYS A 272 21.42 -21.77 -30.99
N ILE A 273 21.78 -20.64 -30.42
CA ILE A 273 21.27 -20.14 -29.15
C ILE A 273 20.42 -18.92 -29.47
N MET A 274 19.16 -18.91 -29.04
CA MET A 274 18.22 -17.82 -29.28
C MET A 274 17.83 -17.17 -27.96
N LEU A 275 17.87 -15.84 -27.96
CA LEU A 275 17.44 -15.00 -26.85
C LEU A 275 16.06 -14.41 -27.16
N TRP A 276 15.17 -14.44 -26.17
CA TRP A 276 13.77 -14.11 -26.31
C TRP A 276 13.37 -13.08 -25.26
N ASP A 277 12.62 -12.04 -25.66
CA ASP A 277 11.86 -11.22 -24.72
C ASP A 277 10.46 -11.85 -24.54
N LEU A 278 10.08 -12.11 -23.29
CA LEU A 278 8.81 -12.73 -22.92
C LEU A 278 7.67 -11.71 -22.85
N ARG A 279 7.97 -10.40 -22.83
CA ARG A 279 6.95 -9.33 -22.85
C ARG A 279 6.46 -9.05 -24.26
N ASN A 280 7.36 -9.17 -25.24
CA ASN A 280 7.04 -9.03 -26.65
C ASN A 280 6.70 -10.40 -27.25
N LEU A 281 5.41 -10.69 -27.39
CA LEU A 281 4.94 -11.97 -27.92
C LEU A 281 5.19 -12.20 -29.42
N LYS A 282 5.94 -11.33 -30.10
CA LYS A 282 6.36 -11.58 -31.49
C LYS A 282 7.16 -12.88 -31.60
N ASP A 283 7.00 -13.60 -32.70
CA ASP A 283 7.61 -14.93 -32.93
C ASP A 283 9.09 -14.87 -33.35
N GLU A 284 9.69 -13.69 -33.35
CA GLU A 284 11.10 -13.50 -33.71
C GLU A 284 11.99 -13.49 -32.47
N PRO A 285 13.18 -14.13 -32.52
CA PRO A 285 14.16 -14.05 -31.45
C PRO A 285 14.77 -12.63 -31.41
N LEU A 286 15.03 -12.11 -30.21
CA LEU A 286 15.74 -10.83 -30.03
C LEU A 286 17.16 -10.91 -30.61
N GLN A 287 17.81 -12.05 -30.43
CA GLN A 287 19.14 -12.32 -30.94
C GLN A 287 19.32 -13.82 -31.20
N THR A 288 19.98 -14.16 -32.30
CA THR A 288 20.42 -15.53 -32.58
C THR A 288 21.95 -15.56 -32.56
N LEU A 289 22.51 -16.43 -31.73
CA LEU A 289 23.94 -16.65 -31.58
C LEU A 289 24.29 -18.03 -32.17
N PRO A 290 25.37 -18.14 -32.96
CA PRO A 290 25.87 -19.44 -33.41
C PRO A 290 26.59 -20.16 -32.27
N GLY A 291 26.30 -21.45 -32.07
CA GLY A 291 26.94 -22.27 -31.04
C GLY A 291 26.04 -23.41 -30.54
N ASN A 292 26.66 -24.50 -30.08
CA ASN A 292 25.95 -25.55 -29.33
C ASN A 292 26.16 -25.30 -27.83
N ALA A 293 25.13 -25.52 -27.03
CA ALA A 293 25.23 -25.44 -25.58
C ALA A 293 24.42 -26.58 -24.96
N ASP A 294 25.09 -27.38 -24.13
CA ASP A 294 24.47 -28.45 -23.36
C ASP A 294 23.87 -27.92 -22.05
N THR A 295 24.37 -26.78 -21.56
CA THR A 295 23.83 -26.03 -20.43
C THR A 295 23.88 -24.52 -20.73
N LEU A 296 22.94 -23.76 -20.15
CA LEU A 296 22.86 -22.31 -20.29
C LEU A 296 22.56 -21.69 -18.92
N ASP A 297 23.18 -20.55 -18.63
CA ASP A 297 22.84 -19.73 -17.47
C ASP A 297 23.09 -18.24 -17.78
N PHE A 298 22.34 -17.34 -17.15
CA PHE A 298 22.54 -15.90 -17.26
C PHE A 298 23.47 -15.43 -16.15
N SER A 299 24.74 -15.13 -16.49
CA SER A 299 25.69 -14.50 -15.57
C SER A 299 25.62 -12.97 -15.68
N GLN A 300 25.48 -12.29 -14.54
CA GLN A 300 25.60 -10.83 -14.46
C GLN A 300 27.08 -10.49 -14.20
N LYS A 301 27.82 -10.02 -15.21
CA LYS A 301 29.13 -9.37 -14.96
C LYS A 301 28.87 -7.98 -14.39
N GLY A 302 28.78 -7.91 -13.07
CA GLY A 302 28.53 -6.75 -12.22
C GLY A 302 28.02 -7.24 -10.87
N TYR A 303 28.22 -6.48 -9.78
CA TYR A 303 27.59 -6.85 -8.51
C TYR A 303 26.08 -6.76 -8.67
N GLN A 304 25.38 -7.88 -8.52
CA GLN A 304 23.93 -7.88 -8.56
C GLN A 304 23.44 -7.22 -7.28
N VAL A 305 22.87 -6.02 -7.40
CA VAL A 305 22.20 -5.35 -6.28
C VAL A 305 20.88 -6.06 -6.00
N GLU A 306 20.70 -6.47 -4.75
CA GLU A 306 19.50 -7.17 -4.29
C GLU A 306 18.55 -6.22 -3.57
N LYS A 307 19.07 -5.39 -2.66
CA LYS A 307 18.27 -4.46 -1.86
C LYS A 307 19.01 -3.15 -1.63
N VAL A 308 18.26 -2.06 -1.62
CA VAL A 308 18.78 -0.70 -1.38
C VAL A 308 17.88 -0.04 -0.34
N LEU A 309 18.47 0.52 0.70
CA LEU A 309 17.74 1.16 1.79
C LEU A 309 18.50 2.38 2.32
N PHE A 310 17.78 3.47 2.53
CA PHE A 310 18.30 4.62 3.25
C PHE A 310 18.41 4.30 4.74
N ARG A 311 19.48 4.77 5.38
CA ARG A 311 19.55 4.78 6.83
C ARG A 311 18.67 5.92 7.36
N PRO A 312 17.74 5.64 8.28
CA PRO A 312 17.00 6.71 8.94
C PRO A 312 17.94 7.69 9.63
N TYR A 313 17.63 9.00 9.51
CA TYR A 313 18.30 10.12 10.19
C TYR A 313 19.77 10.40 9.80
N GLU A 314 20.34 9.65 8.85
CA GLU A 314 21.70 9.89 8.35
C GLU A 314 21.69 9.96 6.81
N ASP A 315 22.63 10.72 6.24
CA ASP A 315 22.78 10.90 4.79
C ASP A 315 23.51 9.71 4.13
N VAL A 316 22.98 8.51 4.36
CA VAL A 316 23.63 7.25 3.99
C VAL A 316 22.65 6.30 3.31
N LEU A 317 23.11 5.68 2.22
CA LEU A 317 22.38 4.63 1.51
C LEU A 317 23.14 3.31 1.61
N GLY A 318 22.50 2.31 2.19
CA GLY A 318 22.96 0.92 2.22
C GLY A 318 22.54 0.18 0.95
N ILE A 319 23.49 -0.50 0.32
CA ILE A 319 23.32 -1.28 -0.91
C ILE A 319 23.77 -2.70 -0.63
N GLY A 320 22.83 -3.64 -0.59
CA GLY A 320 23.08 -5.06 -0.52
C GLY A 320 23.31 -5.64 -1.91
N HIS A 321 24.43 -6.31 -2.13
CA HIS A 321 24.82 -6.83 -3.43
C HIS A 321 25.46 -8.23 -3.37
N SER A 322 25.72 -8.84 -4.53
CA SER A 322 26.23 -10.22 -4.63
C SER A 322 27.52 -10.51 -3.86
N MET A 323 28.38 -9.50 -3.67
CA MET A 323 29.66 -9.63 -2.97
C MET A 323 29.61 -9.17 -1.51
N GLY A 324 28.45 -8.89 -0.92
CA GLY A 324 28.36 -8.28 0.42
C GLY A 324 27.47 -7.06 0.41
N TRP A 325 27.87 -6.00 1.09
CA TRP A 325 27.13 -4.74 1.03
C TRP A 325 28.04 -3.53 1.16
N SER A 326 27.61 -2.45 0.52
CA SER A 326 28.27 -1.16 0.54
C SER A 326 27.36 -0.10 1.13
N SER A 327 27.97 0.88 1.77
CA SER A 327 27.33 2.06 2.34
C SER A 327 27.90 3.27 1.63
N ILE A 328 27.04 4.05 0.97
CA ILE A 328 27.44 5.25 0.22
C ILE A 328 26.82 6.51 0.81
N LEU A 329 27.46 7.65 0.59
CA LEU A 329 26.99 8.94 1.10
C LEU A 329 26.06 9.60 0.08
N ILE A 330 24.89 10.02 0.56
CA ILE A 330 23.92 10.78 -0.23
C ILE A 330 23.51 12.00 0.59
N PRO A 331 24.20 13.14 0.41
CA PRO A 331 23.83 14.37 1.09
C PRO A 331 22.37 14.75 0.82
N GLY A 332 21.63 15.05 1.89
CA GLY A 332 20.21 15.44 1.82
C GLY A 332 19.21 14.29 1.73
N SER A 333 19.58 13.09 2.15
CA SER A 333 18.69 11.92 2.19
C SER A 333 18.12 11.62 3.59
N GLY A 334 18.82 12.02 4.64
CA GLY A 334 18.43 11.84 6.04
C GLY A 334 17.59 13.01 6.57
N GLU A 335 16.64 12.70 7.46
CA GLU A 335 15.96 13.72 8.24
C GLU A 335 16.90 14.19 9.37
N PRO A 336 17.38 15.46 9.36
CA PRO A 336 18.40 15.92 10.30
C PRO A 336 17.87 16.02 11.74
N ASN A 337 16.58 16.31 11.89
CA ASN A 337 15.95 16.51 13.18
C ASN A 337 15.01 15.34 13.48
N PHE A 338 15.47 14.40 14.29
CA PHE A 338 14.67 13.26 14.72
C PHE A 338 13.81 13.59 15.94
N ASP A 339 12.60 13.06 15.99
CA ASP A 339 11.78 13.10 17.20
C ASP A 339 12.22 11.98 18.16
N SER A 340 12.84 12.40 19.27
CA SER A 340 13.33 11.51 20.32
C SER A 340 12.27 10.58 20.93
N TRP A 341 10.98 10.94 20.90
CA TRP A 341 9.90 10.10 21.41
C TRP A 341 9.51 9.00 20.42
N VAL A 342 9.59 9.28 19.13
CA VAL A 342 9.23 8.34 18.06
C VAL A 342 10.37 7.39 17.76
N ALA A 343 11.56 7.90 17.46
CA ALA A 343 12.74 7.08 17.22
C ALA A 343 14.00 7.88 17.55
N ASN A 344 14.73 7.39 18.56
CA ASN A 344 15.96 8.00 19.04
C ASN A 344 17.16 7.12 18.65
N PRO A 345 18.05 7.58 17.75
CA PRO A 345 19.29 6.87 17.42
C PRO A 345 20.21 6.61 18.63
N PHE A 346 20.09 7.43 19.68
CA PHE A 346 20.94 7.39 20.87
C PHE A 346 20.24 6.84 22.12
N GLU A 347 19.19 6.03 21.93
CA GLU A 347 18.42 5.50 23.04
C GLU A 347 19.26 4.72 24.07
N THR A 348 18.98 4.97 25.35
CA THR A 348 19.53 4.18 26.46
C THR A 348 18.73 2.90 26.68
N SER A 349 19.30 1.90 27.35
CA SER A 349 18.57 0.68 27.71
C SER A 349 17.36 0.92 28.62
N LYS A 350 17.31 2.03 29.36
CA LYS A 350 16.13 2.42 30.15
C LYS A 350 15.03 2.99 29.25
N GLN A 351 15.37 4.00 28.44
CA GLN A 351 14.44 4.62 27.50
C GLN A 351 13.83 3.61 26.53
N ARG A 352 14.63 2.66 26.02
CA ARG A 352 14.14 1.59 25.13
C ARG A 352 13.09 0.71 25.80
N ARG A 353 13.31 0.29 27.06
CA ARG A 353 12.33 -0.50 27.82
C ARG A 353 11.03 0.27 28.06
N GLU A 354 11.14 1.54 28.44
CA GLU A 354 9.98 2.40 28.66
C GLU A 354 9.20 2.63 27.36
N LYS A 355 9.91 2.89 26.26
CA LYS A 355 9.33 3.06 24.93
C LYS A 355 8.63 1.80 24.43
N GLU A 356 9.20 0.63 24.68
CA GLU A 356 8.57 -0.65 24.34
C GLU A 356 7.26 -0.85 25.11
N VAL A 357 7.26 -0.56 26.42
CA VAL A 357 6.04 -0.59 27.23
C VAL A 357 5.00 0.40 26.69
N HIS A 358 5.39 1.64 26.39
CA HIS A 358 4.49 2.64 25.81
C HIS A 358 3.95 2.21 24.45
N SER A 359 4.79 1.69 23.56
CA SER A 359 4.37 1.22 22.24
C SER A 359 3.42 0.03 22.31
N LEU A 360 3.54 -0.82 23.34
CA LEU A 360 2.62 -1.94 23.58
C LEU A 360 1.30 -1.48 24.19
N LEU A 361 1.32 -0.50 25.09
CA LEU A 361 0.12 0.08 25.68
C LEU A 361 -0.70 0.87 24.65
N ASP A 362 -0.02 1.63 23.80
CA ASP A 362 -0.63 2.43 22.73
C ASP A 362 -0.86 1.64 21.44
N LYS A 363 -0.67 0.31 21.48
CA LYS A 363 -0.82 -0.56 20.32
C LYS A 363 -2.24 -0.47 19.77
N LEU A 364 -2.35 0.01 18.54
CA LEU A 364 -3.62 0.09 17.84
C LEU A 364 -4.14 -1.32 17.50
N PRO A 365 -5.44 -1.60 17.74
CA PRO A 365 -6.02 -2.87 17.34
C PRO A 365 -6.15 -2.95 15.81
N PRO A 366 -6.07 -4.16 15.23
CA PRO A 366 -6.06 -4.34 13.77
C PRO A 366 -7.31 -3.77 13.08
N GLU A 367 -8.45 -3.75 13.77
CA GLU A 367 -9.71 -3.20 13.25
C GLU A 367 -9.67 -1.68 12.97
N THR A 368 -8.71 -0.95 13.55
CA THR A 368 -8.55 0.50 13.29
C THR A 368 -7.84 0.81 11.98
N ILE A 369 -7.30 -0.20 11.30
CA ILE A 369 -6.59 -0.02 10.04
C ILE A 369 -7.60 0.32 8.94
N MET A 370 -7.56 1.57 8.49
CA MET A 370 -8.40 2.09 7.40
C MET A 370 -7.55 2.89 6.41
N LEU A 371 -8.03 3.04 5.18
CA LEU A 371 -7.33 3.79 4.12
C LEU A 371 -6.99 5.23 4.53
N ASN A 372 -7.87 5.90 5.30
CA ASN A 372 -7.61 7.23 5.85
C ASN A 372 -7.62 7.17 7.39
N PRO A 373 -6.48 7.35 8.08
CA PRO A 373 -6.40 7.31 9.54
C PRO A 373 -7.24 8.38 10.23
N THR A 374 -7.43 9.54 9.59
CA THR A 374 -8.20 10.68 10.13
C THR A 374 -9.71 10.44 10.20
N LYS A 375 -10.21 9.36 9.61
CA LYS A 375 -11.66 9.03 9.64
C LYS A 375 -12.09 8.41 10.97
N ILE A 376 -11.14 7.99 11.82
CA ILE A 376 -11.45 7.48 13.16
C ILE A 376 -12.13 8.60 13.96
N GLY A 377 -13.33 8.33 14.48
CA GLY A 377 -14.15 9.33 15.20
C GLY A 377 -15.11 10.15 14.33
N THR A 378 -15.11 9.96 13.00
CA THR A 378 -16.13 10.58 12.14
C THR A 378 -17.49 9.91 12.30
N VAL A 379 -18.56 10.71 12.20
CA VAL A 379 -19.92 10.19 12.28
C VAL A 379 -20.24 9.47 10.97
N LYS A 380 -20.78 8.25 11.06
CA LYS A 380 -21.27 7.55 9.87
C LYS A 380 -22.35 8.41 9.22
N PRO A 381 -22.26 8.69 7.90
CA PRO A 381 -23.32 9.41 7.23
C PRO A 381 -24.62 8.66 7.49
N GLN A 382 -25.66 9.38 7.91
CA GLN A 382 -26.97 8.76 8.08
C GLN A 382 -27.33 8.14 6.74
N ARG A 383 -27.48 6.81 6.71
CA ARG A 383 -28.09 6.15 5.55
C ARG A 383 -29.41 6.85 5.35
N ARG A 384 -29.60 7.54 4.20
CA ARG A 384 -30.91 8.05 3.81
C ARG A 384 -31.88 6.91 4.07
N LYS A 385 -32.84 7.10 4.98
CA LYS A 385 -33.85 6.09 5.23
C LYS A 385 -34.50 5.83 3.87
N GLU A 386 -34.30 4.65 3.31
CA GLU A 386 -34.93 4.25 2.03
C GLU A 386 -36.46 4.31 2.14
N LYS A 387 -36.99 4.41 3.37
CA LYS A 387 -38.40 4.64 3.66
C LYS A 387 -38.62 6.09 4.09
N LYS A 388 -39.10 6.91 3.15
CA LYS A 388 -39.76 8.19 3.43
C LYS A 388 -40.84 7.97 4.49
N THR A 389 -40.91 8.87 5.47
CA THR A 389 -41.98 8.86 6.50
C THR A 389 -43.34 9.07 5.83
N LYS A 390 -44.44 8.64 6.48
CA LYS A 390 -45.80 8.78 5.92
C LYS A 390 -46.12 10.24 5.56
N GLU A 391 -45.68 11.16 6.40
CA GLU A 391 -45.85 12.61 6.21
C GLU A 391 -45.12 13.14 4.96
N GLU A 392 -43.91 12.65 4.67
CA GLU A 392 -43.18 13.03 3.45
C GLU A 392 -43.85 12.47 2.19
N LYS A 393 -44.43 11.26 2.26
CA LYS A 393 -45.18 10.65 1.16
C LYS A 393 -46.49 11.40 0.88
N GLU A 394 -47.17 11.86 1.93
CA GLU A 394 -48.39 12.67 1.82
C GLU A 394 -48.08 14.05 1.25
N ALA A 395 -46.99 14.69 1.69
CA ALA A 395 -46.51 15.96 1.15
C ALA A 395 -46.12 15.85 -0.34
N ASP A 396 -45.43 14.78 -0.74
CA ASP A 396 -45.09 14.52 -2.16
C ASP A 396 -46.35 14.33 -3.02
N MET A 397 -47.37 13.63 -2.50
CA MET A 397 -48.65 13.44 -3.18
C MET A 397 -49.43 14.76 -3.30
N GLU A 398 -49.40 15.60 -2.28
CA GLU A 398 -50.05 16.91 -2.28
C GLU A 398 -49.37 17.89 -3.25
N ALA A 399 -48.03 17.94 -3.24
CA ALA A 399 -47.24 18.72 -4.19
C ALA A 399 -47.49 18.28 -5.65
N ALA A 400 -47.62 16.97 -5.91
CA ALA A 400 -47.98 16.47 -7.24
C ALA A 400 -49.40 16.88 -7.69
N VAL A 401 -50.35 16.90 -6.76
CA VAL A 401 -51.73 17.37 -7.03
C VAL A 401 -51.75 18.88 -7.31
N GLU A 402 -50.92 19.65 -6.62
CA GLU A 402 -50.83 21.10 -6.78
C GLU A 402 -50.14 21.50 -8.09
N ALA A 403 -49.06 20.81 -8.48
CA ALA A 403 -48.43 20.98 -9.79
C ALA A 403 -49.40 20.73 -10.95
N VAL A 404 -50.31 19.75 -10.81
CA VAL A 404 -51.33 19.44 -11.82
C VAL A 404 -52.47 20.46 -11.84
N LYS A 405 -52.83 21.04 -10.68
CA LYS A 405 -53.81 22.13 -10.60
C LYS A 405 -53.32 23.41 -11.29
N GLY A 406 -52.01 23.65 -11.31
CA GLY A 406 -51.38 24.80 -11.97
C GLY A 406 -51.39 24.76 -13.51
N ILE A 407 -51.75 23.64 -14.14
CA ILE A 407 -51.73 23.49 -15.61
C ILE A 407 -53.05 24.01 -16.21
N GLU A 408 -53.01 25.15 -16.89
CA GLU A 408 -54.16 25.67 -17.63
C GLU A 408 -54.43 24.88 -18.93
N PRO A 409 -55.66 24.36 -19.16
CA PRO A 409 -55.97 23.64 -20.38
C PRO A 409 -56.17 24.60 -21.58
N LYS A 410 -55.54 24.30 -22.71
CA LYS A 410 -55.71 25.05 -23.98
C LYS A 410 -57.19 25.20 -24.38
N LYS A 411 -57.63 26.43 -24.70
CA LYS A 411 -59.01 26.72 -25.14
C LYS A 411 -59.28 26.08 -26.51
N LYS A 412 -60.25 25.15 -26.60
CA LYS A 412 -60.70 24.54 -27.87
C LYS A 412 -61.96 25.23 -28.41
N THR A 413 -62.17 25.17 -29.73
CA THR A 413 -63.24 25.83 -30.50
C THR A 413 -64.67 25.41 -30.13
N LYS A 414 -65.64 26.26 -30.54
CA LYS A 414 -67.06 26.28 -30.13
C LYS A 414 -67.73 24.88 -30.21
N GLY A 415 -68.38 24.47 -29.12
CA GLY A 415 -69.08 23.17 -28.98
C GLY A 415 -68.38 22.13 -28.09
N ARG A 416 -67.04 22.14 -28.01
CA ARG A 416 -66.27 21.25 -27.11
C ARG A 416 -65.90 21.87 -25.75
N ASN A 417 -66.31 23.12 -25.52
CA ASN A 417 -65.89 23.95 -24.40
C ASN A 417 -66.97 24.12 -23.29
N LYS A 418 -67.87 23.14 -23.13
CA LYS A 418 -68.89 23.19 -22.05
C LYS A 418 -68.23 23.09 -20.66
N PRO A 419 -68.66 23.89 -19.66
CA PRO A 419 -68.08 23.91 -18.31
C PRO A 419 -68.01 22.53 -17.64
N SER A 420 -69.08 21.73 -17.78
CA SER A 420 -69.17 20.38 -17.20
C SER A 420 -68.12 19.40 -17.76
N LYS A 421 -67.73 19.55 -19.03
CA LYS A 421 -66.69 18.71 -19.65
C LYS A 421 -65.27 19.13 -19.21
N ARG A 422 -65.06 20.41 -18.87
CA ARG A 422 -63.78 20.91 -18.32
C ARG A 422 -63.56 20.44 -16.89
N THR A 423 -64.59 20.52 -16.04
CA THR A 423 -64.50 20.05 -14.64
C THR A 423 -64.27 18.54 -14.59
N LYS A 424 -65.02 17.76 -15.38
CA LYS A 424 -64.84 16.30 -15.47
C LYS A 424 -63.43 15.93 -15.93
N LYS A 425 -62.87 16.65 -16.90
CA LYS A 425 -61.49 16.43 -17.39
C LYS A 425 -60.42 16.85 -16.37
N LYS A 426 -60.62 17.95 -15.63
CA LYS A 426 -59.72 18.33 -14.52
C LYS A 426 -59.72 17.28 -13.41
N GLN A 427 -60.90 16.78 -13.04
CA GLN A 427 -61.02 15.68 -12.07
C GLN A 427 -60.33 14.40 -12.55
N GLU A 428 -60.46 14.07 -13.84
CA GLU A 428 -59.80 12.90 -14.44
C GLU A 428 -58.27 13.03 -14.47
N ILE A 429 -57.74 14.22 -14.76
CA ILE A 429 -56.28 14.48 -14.73
C ILE A 429 -55.75 14.40 -13.29
N VAL A 430 -56.47 14.96 -12.31
CA VAL A 430 -56.12 14.85 -10.89
C VAL A 430 -56.20 13.41 -10.41
N ALA A 431 -57.21 12.64 -10.84
CA ALA A 431 -57.33 11.22 -10.53
C ALA A 431 -56.18 10.42 -11.13
N ASN A 432 -55.80 10.69 -12.38
CA ASN A 432 -54.65 10.05 -13.03
C ASN A 432 -53.32 10.39 -12.37
N ALA A 433 -53.15 11.61 -11.85
CA ALA A 433 -51.97 12.00 -11.08
C ALA A 433 -51.88 11.29 -9.70
N LYS A 434 -53.04 10.99 -9.08
CA LYS A 434 -53.11 10.25 -7.81
C LYS A 434 -52.97 8.73 -7.96
N ARG A 435 -53.33 8.15 -9.11
CA ARG A 435 -53.25 6.71 -9.40
C ARG A 435 -51.88 6.06 -9.07
N PRO A 436 -50.72 6.59 -9.49
CA PRO A 436 -49.43 5.94 -9.22
C PRO A 436 -49.08 5.87 -7.73
N PHE A 437 -49.47 6.87 -6.93
CA PHE A 437 -49.27 6.87 -5.48
C PHE A 437 -50.18 5.85 -4.77
N LEU A 438 -51.44 5.75 -5.20
CA LEU A 438 -52.39 4.74 -4.71
C LEU A 438 -51.94 3.31 -5.04
N GLU A 439 -51.40 3.07 -6.24
CA GLU A 439 -50.84 1.76 -6.61
C GLU A 439 -49.59 1.42 -5.81
N GLN A 440 -48.72 2.40 -5.51
CA GLN A 440 -47.56 2.20 -4.64
C GLN A 440 -47.97 1.86 -3.20
N GLN A 441 -48.98 2.54 -2.65
CA GLN A 441 -49.53 2.22 -1.33
C GLN A 441 -50.12 0.80 -1.27
N LYS A 442 -50.92 0.41 -2.28
CA LYS A 442 -51.47 -0.96 -2.35
C LYS A 442 -50.37 -2.02 -2.43
N LYS A 443 -49.33 -1.80 -3.22
CA LYS A 443 -48.19 -2.73 -3.31
C LYS A 443 -47.40 -2.83 -2.00
N GLU A 444 -47.23 -1.72 -1.27
CA GLU A 444 -46.60 -1.75 0.05
C GLU A 444 -47.46 -2.51 1.07
N GLU A 445 -48.78 -2.31 1.07
CA GLU A 445 -49.73 -3.04 1.92
C GLU A 445 -49.76 -4.55 1.62
N GLU A 446 -49.80 -4.94 0.35
CA GLU A 446 -49.71 -6.34 -0.06
C GLU A 446 -48.38 -6.99 0.36
N GLN A 447 -47.26 -6.27 0.28
CA GLN A 447 -45.97 -6.79 0.74
C GLN A 447 -45.92 -6.95 2.26
N VAL A 448 -46.53 -6.04 3.02
CA VAL A 448 -46.65 -6.16 4.48
C VAL A 448 -47.59 -7.32 4.85
N ALA A 449 -48.70 -7.50 4.13
CA ALA A 449 -49.62 -8.62 4.31
C ALA A 449 -48.94 -9.97 4.00
N ARG A 450 -48.18 -10.07 2.91
CA ARG A 450 -47.37 -11.27 2.58
C ARG A 450 -46.28 -11.55 3.62
N LYS A 451 -45.63 -10.52 4.18
CA LYS A 451 -44.66 -10.69 5.27
C LYS A 451 -45.34 -11.18 6.55
N LYS A 452 -46.52 -10.65 6.89
CA LYS A 452 -47.33 -11.15 8.02
C LYS A 452 -47.77 -12.59 7.80
N GLN A 453 -48.24 -12.96 6.60
CA GLN A 453 -48.60 -14.33 6.25
C GLN A 453 -47.41 -15.29 6.39
N LYS A 454 -46.21 -14.93 5.90
CA LYS A 454 -45.00 -15.77 6.05
C LYS A 454 -44.57 -15.96 7.51
N VAL A 455 -44.79 -14.98 8.37
CA VAL A 455 -44.51 -15.09 9.81
C VAL A 455 -45.53 -16.01 10.49
N ILE A 456 -46.78 -16.02 10.02
CA ILE A 456 -47.84 -16.90 10.54
C ILE A 456 -47.66 -18.36 10.05
N GLU A 457 -47.24 -18.55 8.80
CA GLU A 457 -46.99 -19.87 8.20
C GLU A 457 -45.81 -20.63 8.84
N GLN A 458 -44.87 -19.91 9.48
CA GLN A 458 -43.79 -20.52 10.26
C GLN A 458 -44.24 -21.05 11.63
N VAL A 459 -45.45 -20.74 12.09
CA VAL A 459 -45.90 -21.07 13.45
C VAL A 459 -46.94 -22.19 13.49
N GLU A 460 -47.73 -22.42 12.45
CA GLU A 460 -48.77 -23.46 12.50
C GLU A 460 -48.80 -24.35 11.26
N LEU A 461 -48.33 -25.59 11.43
CA LEU A 461 -48.67 -26.68 10.50
C LEU A 461 -50.19 -26.93 10.57
N PRO A 462 -50.86 -27.20 9.43
CA PRO A 462 -52.28 -27.54 9.40
C PRO A 462 -52.61 -28.72 10.32
N THR A 463 -53.77 -28.67 10.99
CA THR A 463 -54.22 -29.66 11.99
C THR A 463 -54.12 -31.13 11.53
N SER A 464 -54.33 -31.40 10.24
CA SER A 464 -54.20 -32.74 9.63
C SER A 464 -52.78 -33.29 9.57
N LEU A 465 -51.77 -32.41 9.58
CA LEU A 465 -50.34 -32.73 9.52
C LEU A 465 -49.62 -32.65 10.87
N GLN A 466 -50.25 -32.05 11.88
CA GLN A 466 -49.72 -31.98 13.24
C GLN A 466 -49.44 -33.37 13.85
N ARG A 467 -50.21 -34.40 13.44
CA ARG A 467 -50.01 -35.81 13.86
C ARG A 467 -48.72 -36.46 13.36
N PHE A 468 -48.07 -35.88 12.33
CA PHE A 468 -46.79 -36.36 11.81
C PHE A 468 -45.60 -35.54 12.35
N SER A 469 -45.86 -34.49 13.14
CA SER A 469 -44.77 -33.73 13.77
C SER A 469 -44.19 -34.54 14.93
N ARG A 470 -42.94 -34.98 14.80
CA ARG A 470 -42.20 -35.56 15.93
C ARG A 470 -42.00 -34.47 16.98
N LYS A 471 -42.52 -34.66 18.20
CA LYS A 471 -42.19 -33.82 19.36
C LYS A 471 -40.66 -33.80 19.52
N LYS A 472 -40.02 -32.65 19.33
CA LYS A 472 -38.64 -32.45 19.77
C LYS A 472 -38.63 -32.53 21.29
N SER A 473 -37.84 -33.45 21.84
CA SER A 473 -37.49 -33.47 23.27
C SER A 473 -36.76 -32.17 23.60
N ALA A 474 -37.26 -31.46 24.61
CA ALA A 474 -36.58 -30.28 25.14
C ALA A 474 -35.31 -30.73 25.89
N THR A 475 -34.16 -30.25 25.42
CA THR A 475 -32.91 -30.14 26.17
C THR A 475 -32.52 -28.68 26.19
#